data_AF-A0A6B3G7K2-F1
#
_entry.id   AF-A0A6B3G7K2-F1
#
_cell.length_a   1.000
_cell.length_b   1.000
_cell.length_c   1.000
_cell.angle_alpha   90.00
_cell.angle_beta   90.00
_cell.angle_gamma   90.00
#
_symmetry.space_group_name_H-M   'P 1'
#
loop_
_entity.id
_entity.type
_entity.pdbx_description
1 polymer ?
#
loop_
_entity_poly.entity_id
_entity_poly.type
_entity_poly.pdbx_seq_one_letter_code
_entity_poly.pdbx_strand_id
1 'polypeptide(L)' 'MTPPQLVVHRDKELMAQAAAARLITKIVDAQTSRGHASVVLTGGRNGNGLLAALAAAPARDAVDWSRLDLWWGDERF' A
#
# COMPACT_ATOMS: atom_id res chain seq x y z
N MET A 1 -0.36 15.52 18.21
CA MET A 1 -0.29 14.21 17.53
C MET A 1 -1.69 13.86 17.05
N THR A 2 -1.85 13.53 15.77
CA THR A 2 -3.14 13.07 15.26
C THR A 2 -3.42 11.68 15.83
N PRO A 3 -4.61 11.39 16.38
CA PRO A 3 -4.92 10.08 16.91
C PRO A 3 -4.85 9.02 15.79
N PRO A 4 -4.40 7.79 16.09
CA PRO A 4 -4.40 6.73 15.10
C PRO A 4 -5.82 6.36 14.70
N GLN A 5 -6.02 6.07 13.42
CA GLN A 5 -7.28 5.52 12.93
C GLN A 5 -7.25 3.99 13.06
N LEU A 6 -8.16 3.43 13.87
CA LEU A 6 -8.36 1.99 13.98
C LEU A 6 -9.51 1.56 13.05
N VAL A 7 -9.22 0.62 12.15
CA VAL A 7 -10.22 -0.02 11.30
C VAL A 7 -10.11 -1.52 11.50
N VAL A 8 -11.21 -2.16 11.88
CA VAL A 8 -11.28 -3.60 12.13
C VAL A 8 -11.98 -4.26 10.95
N HIS A 9 -11.38 -5.31 10.41
CA HIS A 9 -11.96 -6.13 9.36
C HIS A 9 -12.29 -7.51 9.90
N ARG A 10 -13.26 -8.17 9.26
CA ARG A 10 -13.74 -9.51 9.65
C ARG A 10 -12.63 -10.56 9.62
N ASP A 11 -11.78 -10.49 8.60
CA ASP A 11 -10.73 -11.47 8.33
C ASP A 11 -9.52 -10.81 7.67
N LYS A 12 -8.48 -11.62 7.47
CA LYS A 12 -7.19 -11.18 6.94
C LYS A 12 -7.30 -10.80 5.47
N GLU A 13 -8.10 -11.52 4.70
CA GLU A 13 -8.29 -11.32 3.26
C GLU A 13 -8.92 -9.95 3.01
N LEU A 14 -10.01 -9.63 3.71
CA LEU A 14 -10.67 -8.33 3.62
C LEU A 14 -9.77 -7.20 4.12
N MET A 15 -9.00 -7.43 5.18
CA MET A 15 -8.00 -6.46 5.66
C MET A 15 -6.96 -6.17 4.58
N ALA A 16 -6.42 -7.19 3.91
CA ALA A 16 -5.43 -7.02 2.85
C ALA A 16 -5.99 -6.24 1.66
N GLN A 17 -7.21 -6.54 1.22
CA GLN A 17 -7.91 -5.81 0.15
C GLN A 17 -8.16 -4.35 0.51
N ALA A 18 -8.67 -4.09 1.72
CA ALA A 18 -8.93 -2.74 2.20
C ALA A 18 -7.63 -1.91 2.32
N ALA A 19 -6.56 -2.52 2.81
CA ALA A 19 -5.27 -1.88 2.93
C ALA A 19 -4.62 -1.62 1.55
N ALA A 20 -4.78 -2.54 0.59
CA ALA A 20 -4.35 -2.34 -0.80
C ALA A 20 -5.08 -1.17 -1.46
N ALA A 21 -6.41 -1.09 -1.33
CA ALA A 21 -7.19 0.04 -1.83
C ALA A 21 -6.72 1.36 -1.21
N ARG A 22 -6.50 1.39 0.11
CA ARG A 22 -5.99 2.57 0.82
C ARG A 22 -4.59 2.97 0.36
N LEU A 23 -3.71 2.00 0.08
CA LEU A 23 -2.37 2.26 -0.44
C LEU A 23 -2.43 2.87 -1.84
N ILE A 24 -3.25 2.32 -2.74
CA ILE A 24 -3.44 2.86 -4.10
C ILE A 24 -3.91 4.31 -4.02
N THR A 25 -4.95 4.62 -3.24
CA THR A 25 -5.43 6.00 -3.07
C THR A 25 -4.32 6.93 -2.57
N LYS A 26 -3.52 6.49 -1.59
CA LYS A 26 -2.43 7.32 -1.06
C LYS A 26 -1.29 7.54 -2.04
N ILE A 27 -0.97 6.55 -2.87
CA ILE A 27 0.02 6.71 -3.93
C ILE A 27 -0.49 7.69 -4.99
N VAL A 28 -1.73 7.53 -5.45
CA VAL A 28 -2.34 8.42 -6.46
C VAL A 28 -2.43 9.87 -5.93
N ASP A 29 -2.86 10.07 -4.69
CA ASP A 29 -2.90 11.39 -4.05
C ASP A 29 -1.50 12.04 -4.00
N ALA A 30 -0.49 11.24 -3.66
CA ALA A 30 0.90 11.68 -3.61
C ALA A 30 1.44 12.06 -5.00
N GLN A 31 1.22 11.22 -6.00
CA GLN A 31 1.64 11.47 -7.38
C GLN A 31 0.92 12.67 -7.98
N THR A 32 -0.36 12.85 -7.66
CA THR A 32 -1.14 14.03 -8.10
C THR A 32 -0.61 15.32 -7.46
N SER A 33 -0.30 15.29 -6.16
CA SER A 33 0.13 16.48 -5.44
C SER A 33 1.59 16.88 -5.66
N ARG A 34 2.49 15.92 -5.87
CA ARG A 34 3.95 16.15 -5.91
C ARG A 34 4.64 15.62 -7.16
N GLY A 35 3.93 14.88 -8.01
CA GLY A 35 4.52 14.24 -9.17
C GLY A 35 5.35 12.99 -8.88
N HIS A 36 5.40 12.49 -7.65
CA HIS A 36 5.98 11.18 -7.35
C HIS A 36 5.45 10.66 -6.02
N ALA A 37 5.67 9.38 -5.75
CA ALA A 37 5.44 8.79 -4.44
C ALA A 37 6.64 7.93 -4.05
N SER A 38 6.88 7.82 -2.75
CA SER A 38 7.86 6.89 -2.20
C SER A 38 7.18 6.04 -1.14
N VAL A 39 7.33 4.72 -1.19
CA VAL A 39 6.69 3.76 -0.29
C VAL A 39 7.75 2.88 0.35
N VAL A 40 7.66 2.71 1.66
CA VAL A 40 8.47 1.77 2.44
C VAL A 40 7.64 0.51 2.68
N LEU A 41 8.16 -0.63 2.24
CA LEU A 41 7.57 -1.94 2.36
C LEU A 41 8.05 -2.63 3.64
N THR A 42 7.25 -3.57 4.10
CA THR A 42 7.60 -4.50 5.18
C THR A 42 7.31 -5.91 4.72
N GLY A 43 8.11 -6.86 5.19
CA GLY A 43 7.89 -8.27 4.94
C GLY A 43 6.72 -8.85 5.75
N GLY A 44 6.75 -10.17 5.91
CA GLY A 44 5.78 -10.89 6.74
C GLY A 44 4.45 -11.19 6.05
N ARG A 45 3.66 -12.07 6.70
CA ARG A 45 2.48 -12.71 6.10
C ARG A 45 1.39 -11.72 5.67
N ASN A 46 1.20 -10.64 6.43
CA ASN A 46 0.18 -9.64 6.12
C ASN A 46 0.69 -8.60 5.10
N GLY A 47 1.98 -8.23 5.16
CA GLY A 47 2.61 -7.38 4.14
C GLY A 47 2.54 -8.03 2.76
N ASN A 48 2.93 -9.31 2.65
CA ASN A 48 2.81 -10.06 1.40
C ASN A 48 1.36 -10.23 0.95
N GLY A 49 0.43 -10.45 1.88
CA GLY A 49 -1.01 -10.54 1.58
C GLY A 49 -1.56 -9.23 0.99
N LEU A 50 -1.15 -8.09 1.53
CA LEU A 50 -1.49 -6.77 1.01
C LEU A 50 -0.93 -6.57 -0.40
N LEU A 51 0.33 -6.93 -0.65
CA LEU A 51 0.95 -6.79 -1.97
C LEU A 51 0.28 -7.70 -3.01
N ALA A 52 -0.11 -8.91 -2.64
CA ALA A 52 -0.89 -9.80 -3.51
C ALA A 52 -2.28 -9.21 -3.82
N ALA A 53 -2.97 -8.65 -2.81
CA ALA A 53 -4.25 -7.98 -3.00
C ALA A 53 -4.12 -6.73 -3.89
N LEU A 54 -3.05 -5.95 -3.73
CA LEU A 54 -2.72 -4.81 -4.59
C LEU A 54 -2.48 -5.27 -6.03
N ALA A 55 -1.73 -6.34 -6.23
CA ALA A 55 -1.48 -6.89 -7.55
C ALA A 55 -2.76 -7.39 -8.24
N ALA A 56 -3.76 -7.89 -7.48
CA ALA A 56 -5.02 -8.34 -8.04
C ALA A 56 -6.04 -7.21 -8.29
N ALA A 57 -5.85 -6.02 -7.71
CA ALA A 57 -6.82 -4.93 -7.78
C ALA A 57 -6.76 -4.21 -9.14
N PRO A 58 -7.87 -4.10 -9.90
CA PRO A 58 -7.89 -3.34 -11.16
C PRO A 58 -7.49 -1.87 -10.99
N ALA A 59 -7.79 -1.28 -9.82
CA ALA A 59 -7.43 0.09 -9.49
C ALA A 59 -5.90 0.34 -9.43
N ARG A 60 -5.07 -0.71 -9.43
CA ARG A 60 -3.61 -0.58 -9.50
C ARG A 60 -3.14 0.15 -10.76
N ASP A 61 -3.95 0.12 -11.82
CA ASP A 61 -3.65 0.79 -13.10
C ASP A 61 -3.76 2.32 -12.99
N ALA A 62 -4.33 2.85 -11.90
CA ALA A 62 -4.32 4.28 -11.61
C ALA A 62 -2.97 4.78 -11.07
N VAL A 63 -2.08 3.88 -10.64
CA VAL A 63 -0.74 4.23 -10.15
C VAL A 63 0.20 4.37 -11.34
N ASP A 64 0.90 5.49 -11.41
CA ASP A 64 2.02 5.63 -12.35
C ASP A 64 3.26 4.95 -11.76
N TRP A 65 3.46 3.68 -12.10
CA TRP A 65 4.57 2.88 -11.58
C TRP A 65 5.96 3.42 -11.94
N SER A 66 6.07 4.24 -13.00
CA SER A 66 7.34 4.86 -13.40
C SER A 66 7.79 5.99 -12.44
N ARG A 67 6.86 6.47 -11.59
CA ARG A 67 7.06 7.58 -10.64
C ARG A 67 6.84 7.13 -9.20
N LEU A 68 7.18 5.87 -8.91
CA LEU A 68 7.09 5.28 -7.59
C LEU A 68 8.48 4.78 -7.14
N ASP A 69 9.00 5.35 -6.05
CA ASP A 69 10.18 4.82 -5.38
C ASP A 69 9.76 3.77 -4.35
N LEU A 70 10.43 2.63 -4.35
CA LEU A 70 10.19 1.55 -3.38
C LEU A 70 11.41 1.33 -2.51
N TRP A 71 11.16 1.18 -1.22
CA TRP A 71 12.16 0.91 -0.19
C TRP A 71 11.71 -0.27 0.66
N TRP A 72 12.64 -0.99 1.26
CA TRP A 72 12.34 -1.95 2.33
C TRP A 72 12.67 -1.31 3.67
N GLY A 73 11.76 -1.43 4.64
CA GLY A 73 11.99 -0.93 6.00
C GLY A 73 12.96 -1.80 6.79
N ASP A 74 12.99 -3.09 6.49
CA ASP A 74 13.88 -4.10 7.05
C ASP A 74 14.13 -5.22 6.01
N GLU A 75 15.27 -5.90 6.12
CA GLU A 75 15.60 -7.09 5.31
C GLU A 75 16.55 -8.01 6.10
N ARG A 76 16.67 -9.27 5.66
CA ARG A 76 17.60 -10.26 6.19
C ARG A 76 18.95 -10.18 5.48
N PHE A 77 20.02 -10.13 6.26
CA PHE A 77 21.40 -10.18 5.78
C PHE A 77 21.81 -11.60 5.37
#